data_AF-K7YV91-F1
#
_entry.id   AF-K7YV91-F1
#
_cell.length_a   1.000
_cell.length_b   1.000
_cell.length_c   1.000
_cell.angle_alpha   90.00
_cell.angle_beta   90.00
_cell.angle_gamma   90.00
#
_symmetry.space_group_name_H-M   'P 1'
#
loop_
_entity.id
_entity.type
_entity.pdbx_description
1 polymer ?
#
loop_
_entity_poly.entity_id
_entity_poly.type
_entity_poly.pdbx_seq_one_letter_code
_entity_poly.pdbx_strand_id
1 'polypeptide(L)'
;MTTALPFAAQASAAARCEAIFTFAKVEKSDPRAFENLTKYEQLFTKGRGLETYKVVLGNDFAQSLSRVLQKQDGHWFDSGAGHAFAVRQALQAPEGQYLKSTVVAYETSAKSAERLNVISGRFLETIADKEIAKSDLITDVFGPLAYSGQPHQVMQKYLNNLKPDGEIYIFLGARHELYGEFNKVITAKGEVLNLGQWLETIPGIRAELVKTPKEDDGTRYEMWTIKITKTDENAKVPAVEMIHFKEGAPPVMSFKEVANNGLTNHASLQEKARATFRERSKNITATEFLDAFRGGELRHPLIASIKGLKREDRWVNSSEVGAQVFAGMKSKDYDYSDTSVFVGLSQKFIRWRASRINTDKINYTPVSDSALLKDVRDVKLITDYHGDFMSSFAPDIVLGRYLESLSNKGEIYLYTGKEYGGFGSDSMVMRKDGTQMPLRQWLRQIPGVNTSLFRGGYHWTGGEWTFLKVTIKDRNKIKIPKLKLMGTTEGKDGLPLPFFEEI
;
A
#
# COMPACT_ATOMS: atom_id res chain seq x y z
N MET A 1 -38.91 -24.79 48.76
CA MET A 1 -38.67 -23.73 47.78
C MET A 1 -38.09 -22.54 48.51
N THR A 2 -36.78 -22.36 48.48
CA THR A 2 -36.14 -21.10 48.86
C THR A 2 -34.82 -21.01 48.09
N THR A 3 -34.65 -19.85 47.50
CA THR A 3 -33.74 -19.45 46.44
C THR A 3 -32.28 -19.49 46.85
N ALA A 4 -31.46 -19.99 45.93
CA ALA A 4 -30.01 -19.92 45.96
C ALA A 4 -29.48 -18.63 45.32
N LEU A 5 -28.19 -18.37 45.61
CA LEU A 5 -27.16 -17.59 44.91
C LEU A 5 -26.82 -16.18 45.46
N PRO A 6 -25.59 -15.64 45.23
CA PRO A 6 -24.32 -16.30 44.84
C PRO A 6 -23.05 -15.85 45.58
N PHE A 7 -22.05 -16.74 45.46
CA PHE A 7 -20.60 -16.55 45.33
C PHE A 7 -20.06 -15.11 45.27
N ALA A 8 -19.21 -14.78 46.25
CA ALA A 8 -18.16 -13.78 46.14
C ALA A 8 -16.81 -14.48 46.30
N ALA A 9 -16.06 -14.64 45.21
CA ALA A 9 -14.60 -14.79 45.19
C ALA A 9 -14.12 -15.04 43.74
N GLN A 10 -13.54 -14.02 43.11
CA GLN A 10 -12.39 -14.15 42.20
C GLN A 10 -11.98 -12.75 41.71
N ALA A 11 -11.23 -12.04 42.57
CA ALA A 11 -10.46 -10.88 42.18
C ALA A 11 -9.03 -11.08 42.72
N SER A 12 -8.24 -11.94 42.06
CA SER A 12 -6.80 -12.04 42.36
C SER A 12 -5.92 -12.53 41.20
N ALA A 13 -6.45 -12.71 39.99
CA ALA A 13 -5.64 -13.09 38.83
C ALA A 13 -5.06 -11.89 38.05
N ALA A 14 -5.65 -10.69 38.16
CA ALA A 14 -5.20 -9.51 37.41
C ALA A 14 -3.94 -8.84 37.99
N ALA A 15 -3.67 -9.00 39.29
CA ALA A 15 -2.58 -8.30 39.98
C ALA A 15 -1.20 -8.98 39.88
N ARG A 16 -1.07 -10.11 39.17
CA ARG A 16 0.22 -10.82 39.01
C ARG A 16 0.89 -10.64 37.65
N CYS A 17 0.26 -9.95 36.69
CA CYS A 17 0.87 -9.67 35.38
C CYS A 17 1.52 -8.28 35.28
N GLU A 18 1.33 -7.38 36.25
CA GLU A 18 1.86 -6.01 36.17
C GLU A 18 3.33 -5.86 36.65
N ALA A 19 3.90 -6.87 37.30
CA ALA A 19 5.22 -6.74 37.94
C ALA A 19 6.44 -7.15 37.08
N ILE A 20 6.26 -7.51 35.80
CA ILE A 20 7.36 -7.96 34.90
C ILE A 20 7.69 -6.93 33.78
N PHE A 21 7.10 -5.74 33.81
CA PHE A 21 7.35 -4.70 32.80
C PHE A 21 8.12 -3.50 33.37
N THR A 22 9.35 -3.74 33.85
CA THR A 22 10.35 -2.68 33.98
C THR A 22 11.57 -3.04 33.14
N PHE A 23 11.39 -3.00 31.81
CA PHE A 23 12.50 -3.07 30.86
C PHE A 23 12.81 -1.67 30.33
N ALA A 24 14.09 -1.33 30.40
CA ALA A 24 14.72 -0.07 30.07
C ALA A 24 14.23 0.51 28.73
N LYS A 25 13.82 1.79 28.73
CA LYS A 25 13.56 2.68 27.57
C LYS A 25 13.57 1.98 26.20
N VAL A 26 12.67 1.04 26.00
CA VAL A 26 12.38 0.48 24.67
C VAL A 26 11.64 1.60 23.97
N GLU A 27 12.15 2.08 22.83
CA GLU A 27 11.37 2.90 21.91
C GLU A 27 9.97 2.31 21.85
N LYS A 28 8.95 3.06 22.29
CA LYS A 28 7.60 2.55 22.56
C LYS A 28 7.16 1.63 21.42
N SER A 29 7.24 0.32 21.63
CA SER A 29 6.73 -0.64 20.67
C SER A 29 5.23 -0.36 20.56
N ASP A 30 4.74 -0.24 19.33
CA ASP A 30 3.33 0.00 19.11
C ASP A 30 2.53 -1.21 19.62
N PRO A 31 1.68 -1.05 20.66
CA PRO A 31 0.99 -2.18 21.27
C PRO A 31 0.03 -2.86 20.30
N ARG A 32 -0.38 -2.21 19.20
CA ARG A 32 -1.32 -2.77 18.23
C ARG A 32 -0.79 -4.04 17.55
N ALA A 33 0.50 -4.09 17.23
CA ALA A 33 1.11 -5.27 16.63
C ALA A 33 1.08 -6.46 17.61
N PHE A 34 1.34 -6.18 18.89
CA PHE A 34 1.28 -7.16 19.98
C PHE A 34 -0.14 -7.68 20.23
N GLU A 35 -1.10 -6.76 20.32
CA GLU A 35 -2.52 -7.09 20.51
C GLU A 35 -3.04 -7.94 19.35
N ASN A 36 -2.63 -7.63 18.12
CA ASN A 36 -3.01 -8.42 16.94
C ASN A 36 -2.44 -9.84 16.98
N LEU A 37 -1.17 -10.02 17.37
CA LEU A 37 -0.58 -11.34 17.49
C LEU A 37 -1.35 -12.22 18.50
N THR A 38 -1.71 -11.65 19.65
CA THR A 38 -2.51 -12.33 20.68
C THR A 38 -3.94 -12.61 20.19
N LYS A 39 -4.56 -11.66 19.50
CA LYS A 39 -5.94 -11.75 19.01
C LYS A 39 -6.11 -12.83 17.94
N TYR A 40 -5.16 -12.95 17.01
CA TYR A 40 -5.24 -13.86 15.86
C TYR A 40 -4.46 -15.15 16.04
N GLU A 41 -3.97 -15.41 17.25
CA GLU A 41 -3.13 -16.56 17.55
C GLU A 41 -3.72 -17.90 17.11
N GLN A 42 -5.04 -18.09 17.27
CA GLN A 42 -5.71 -19.34 16.91
C GLN A 42 -5.70 -19.63 15.40
N LEU A 43 -5.43 -18.61 14.58
CA LEU A 43 -5.31 -18.75 13.13
C LEU A 43 -3.89 -19.13 12.69
N PHE A 44 -2.90 -19.06 13.59
CA PHE A 44 -1.54 -19.42 13.24
C PHE A 44 -1.43 -20.92 13.08
N THR A 45 -0.94 -21.35 11.92
CA THR A 45 -0.50 -22.73 11.77
C THR A 45 0.66 -22.95 12.74
N LYS A 46 0.57 -23.94 13.64
CA LYS A 46 1.66 -24.26 14.59
C LYS A 46 2.31 -25.62 14.29
N GLY A 47 1.62 -26.48 13.53
CA GLY A 47 1.99 -27.88 13.29
C GLY A 47 2.69 -28.16 11.96
N ARG A 48 3.67 -27.36 11.54
CA ARG A 48 4.34 -27.53 10.24
C ARG A 48 5.48 -28.56 10.30
N GLY A 49 5.40 -29.58 9.45
CA GLY A 49 6.49 -30.54 9.24
C GLY A 49 7.57 -30.00 8.30
N LEU A 50 8.67 -30.75 8.19
CA LEU A 50 9.83 -30.39 7.38
C LEU A 50 9.50 -30.33 5.89
N GLU A 51 8.62 -31.19 5.40
CA GLU A 51 8.17 -31.16 3.99
C GLU A 51 7.44 -29.85 3.65
N THR A 52 6.68 -29.28 4.58
CA THR A 52 6.07 -27.96 4.39
C THR A 52 7.14 -26.89 4.13
N TYR A 53 8.26 -26.93 4.87
CA TYR A 53 9.36 -25.97 4.70
C TYR A 53 10.01 -26.14 3.32
N LYS A 54 10.26 -27.38 2.89
CA LYS A 54 10.81 -27.65 1.55
C LYS A 54 9.89 -27.17 0.44
N VAL A 55 8.57 -27.33 0.60
CA VAL A 55 7.57 -26.87 -0.39
C VAL A 55 7.53 -25.35 -0.48
N VAL A 56 7.53 -24.64 0.65
CA VAL A 56 7.38 -23.17 0.65
C VAL A 56 8.69 -22.43 0.39
N LEU A 57 9.80 -22.93 0.93
CA LEU A 57 11.12 -22.30 0.78
C LEU A 57 11.88 -22.78 -0.48
N GLY A 58 11.45 -23.88 -1.10
CA GLY A 58 11.99 -24.38 -2.37
C GLY A 58 13.22 -25.30 -2.23
N ASN A 59 13.75 -25.71 -3.39
CA ASN A 59 14.85 -26.68 -3.48
C ASN A 59 16.15 -26.16 -2.88
N ASP A 60 16.43 -24.87 -3.02
CA ASP A 60 17.63 -24.23 -2.48
C ASP A 60 17.68 -24.37 -0.96
N PHE A 61 16.54 -24.17 -0.27
CA PHE A 61 16.45 -24.43 1.17
C PHE A 61 16.74 -25.89 1.50
N ALA A 62 16.20 -26.85 0.72
CA ALA A 62 16.45 -28.27 0.96
C ALA A 62 17.94 -28.63 0.84
N GLN A 63 18.66 -28.02 -0.12
CA GLN A 63 20.10 -28.17 -0.28
C GLN A 63 20.87 -27.52 0.89
N SER A 64 20.50 -26.29 1.26
CA SER A 64 21.07 -25.59 2.41
C SER A 64 20.92 -26.38 3.70
N LEU A 65 19.72 -26.92 3.95
CA LEU A 65 19.45 -27.77 5.11
C LEU A 65 20.29 -29.04 5.09
N SER A 66 20.36 -29.75 3.96
CA SER A 66 21.19 -30.95 3.82
C SER A 66 22.65 -30.67 4.17
N ARG A 67 23.20 -29.55 3.68
CA ARG A 67 24.55 -29.07 4.02
C ARG A 67 24.70 -28.81 5.51
N VAL A 68 23.71 -28.19 6.16
CA VAL A 68 23.75 -27.89 7.61
C VAL A 68 23.68 -29.17 8.44
N LEU A 69 22.85 -30.15 8.05
CA LEU A 69 22.74 -31.43 8.75
C LEU A 69 24.07 -32.17 8.78
N GLN A 70 24.84 -32.14 7.68
CA GLN A 70 26.12 -32.83 7.56
C GLN A 70 27.29 -32.16 8.32
N LYS A 71 27.12 -30.93 8.85
CA LYS A 71 28.17 -30.22 9.60
C LYS A 71 28.26 -30.72 11.04
N GLN A 72 29.49 -30.90 11.54
CA GLN A 72 29.73 -31.30 12.94
C GLN A 72 29.26 -30.25 13.97
N ASP A 73 29.17 -28.99 13.58
CA ASP A 73 28.72 -27.86 14.39
C ASP A 73 27.53 -27.12 13.75
N GLY A 74 26.75 -27.82 12.91
CA GLY A 74 25.61 -27.26 12.21
C GLY A 74 24.58 -26.69 13.17
N HIS A 75 24.20 -25.42 12.96
CA HIS A 75 23.17 -24.77 13.75
C HIS A 75 22.03 -24.20 12.88
N TRP A 76 20.80 -24.60 13.20
CA TRP A 76 19.58 -24.07 12.59
C TRP A 76 18.79 -23.25 13.61
N PHE A 77 18.57 -21.96 13.31
CA PHE A 77 17.66 -21.09 14.06
C PHE A 77 16.33 -20.93 13.32
N ASP A 78 15.24 -21.47 13.89
CA ASP A 78 13.89 -21.28 13.36
C ASP A 78 13.10 -20.26 14.21
N SER A 79 12.87 -19.10 13.63
CA SER A 79 12.21 -17.98 14.32
C SER A 79 10.68 -18.07 14.31
N GLY A 80 10.11 -18.91 13.44
CA GLY A 80 8.66 -19.12 13.28
C GLY A 80 8.24 -20.57 13.56
N ALA A 81 8.87 -21.21 14.54
CA ALA A 81 8.85 -22.68 14.64
C ALA A 81 7.48 -23.30 15.01
N GLY A 82 6.56 -22.53 15.60
CA GLY A 82 5.31 -23.08 16.16
C GLY A 82 5.61 -24.19 17.17
N HIS A 83 5.17 -25.42 16.90
CA HIS A 83 5.45 -26.60 17.71
C HIS A 83 6.79 -27.30 17.40
N ALA A 84 7.64 -26.67 16.58
CA ALA A 84 8.98 -27.13 16.21
C ALA A 84 9.00 -28.51 15.54
N PHE A 85 7.93 -28.93 14.85
CA PHE A 85 7.89 -30.26 14.22
C PHE A 85 8.94 -30.42 13.12
N ALA A 86 9.13 -29.43 12.25
CA ALA A 86 10.17 -29.46 11.21
C ALA A 86 11.58 -29.64 11.79
N VAL A 87 11.92 -28.86 12.82
CA VAL A 87 13.22 -28.95 13.52
C VAL A 87 13.39 -30.29 14.22
N ARG A 88 12.35 -30.81 14.88
CA ARG A 88 12.41 -32.13 15.53
C ARG A 88 12.62 -33.26 14.53
N GLN A 89 11.95 -33.21 13.38
CA GLN A 89 12.15 -34.18 12.30
C GLN A 89 13.59 -34.14 11.78
N ALA A 90 14.16 -32.94 11.61
CA ALA A 90 15.55 -32.78 11.20
C ALA A 90 16.56 -33.31 12.25
N LEU A 91 16.32 -33.05 13.54
CA LEU A 91 17.15 -33.56 14.64
C LEU A 91 17.09 -35.11 14.77
N GLN A 92 15.99 -35.72 14.34
CA GLN A 92 15.78 -37.18 14.37
C GLN A 92 16.33 -37.90 13.13
N ALA A 93 16.63 -37.17 12.05
CA ALA A 93 17.22 -37.74 10.86
C ALA A 93 18.66 -38.22 11.15
N PRO A 94 19.13 -39.35 10.57
CA PRO A 94 20.50 -39.84 10.75
C PRO A 94 21.57 -38.79 10.43
N GLU A 95 21.35 -38.02 9.36
CA GLU A 95 22.23 -36.95 8.93
C GLU A 95 22.27 -35.81 9.96
N GLY A 96 21.19 -35.60 10.72
CA GLY A 96 21.07 -34.57 11.73
C GLY A 96 21.70 -34.90 13.08
N GLN A 97 22.53 -35.94 13.20
CA GLN A 97 23.12 -36.35 14.49
C GLN A 97 23.90 -35.23 15.20
N TYR A 98 24.54 -34.33 14.44
CA TYR A 98 25.32 -33.20 14.97
C TYR A 98 24.56 -31.87 14.96
N LEU A 99 23.37 -31.84 14.37
CA LEU A 99 22.57 -30.63 14.30
C LEU A 99 22.20 -30.16 15.71
N LYS A 100 22.42 -28.87 15.95
CA LYS A 100 21.84 -28.12 17.06
C LYS A 100 20.81 -27.15 16.51
N SER A 101 19.81 -26.83 17.31
CA SER A 101 18.80 -25.87 16.89
C SER A 101 18.33 -24.97 18.00
N THR A 102 18.03 -23.73 17.63
CA THR A 102 17.29 -22.78 18.47
C THR A 102 15.95 -22.52 17.80
N VAL A 103 14.88 -22.57 18.57
CA VAL A 103 13.54 -22.24 18.09
C VAL A 103 12.93 -21.12 18.90
N VAL A 104 12.32 -20.16 18.22
CA VAL A 104 11.53 -19.09 18.84
C VAL A 104 10.07 -19.28 18.45
N ALA A 105 9.20 -19.27 19.45
CA ALA A 105 7.75 -19.33 19.25
C ALA A 105 7.05 -18.72 20.46
N TYR A 106 6.09 -17.81 20.24
CA TYR A 106 5.37 -17.18 21.35
C TYR A 106 4.64 -18.22 22.21
N GLU A 107 3.86 -19.10 21.57
CA GLU A 107 3.30 -20.29 22.18
C GLU A 107 3.80 -21.56 21.50
N THR A 108 4.22 -22.53 22.31
CA THR A 108 4.67 -23.82 21.80
C THR A 108 4.50 -24.95 22.81
N SER A 109 4.25 -26.15 22.31
CA SER A 109 4.30 -27.40 23.09
C SER A 109 5.71 -28.03 23.09
N ALA A 110 6.64 -27.49 22.31
CA ALA A 110 8.02 -27.96 22.29
C ALA A 110 8.71 -27.64 23.62
N LYS A 111 9.62 -28.53 24.05
CA LYS A 111 10.45 -28.36 25.24
C LYS A 111 11.91 -28.40 24.85
N SER A 112 12.73 -27.61 25.54
CA SER A 112 14.18 -27.68 25.36
C SER A 112 14.72 -29.07 25.67
N ALA A 113 15.74 -29.47 24.92
CA ALA A 113 16.47 -30.72 25.05
C ALA A 113 17.95 -30.47 24.69
N GLU A 114 18.81 -31.48 24.79
CA GLU A 114 20.26 -31.35 24.60
C GLU A 114 20.66 -30.64 23.28
N ARG A 115 19.97 -30.97 22.18
CA ARG A 115 20.24 -30.39 20.84
C ARG A 115 19.20 -29.37 20.39
N LEU A 116 18.21 -29.06 21.23
CA LEU A 116 17.11 -28.16 20.92
C LEU A 116 16.92 -27.13 22.03
N ASN A 117 17.24 -25.87 21.75
CA ASN A 117 16.94 -24.75 22.63
C ASN A 117 15.60 -24.13 22.23
N VAL A 118 14.61 -24.16 23.12
CA VAL A 118 13.29 -23.53 22.90
C VAL A 118 13.21 -22.24 23.69
N ILE A 119 12.99 -21.12 22.98
CA ILE A 119 12.69 -19.82 23.59
C ILE A 119 11.23 -19.50 23.32
N SER A 120 10.41 -19.51 24.39
CA SER A 120 8.97 -19.25 24.30
C SER A 120 8.48 -18.10 25.17
N GLY A 121 7.27 -17.61 24.88
CA GLY A 121 6.60 -16.52 25.60
C GLY A 121 7.26 -15.15 25.43
N ARG A 122 8.19 -14.99 24.48
CA ARG A 122 8.94 -13.76 24.24
C ARG A 122 8.94 -13.40 22.76
N PHE A 123 8.94 -12.10 22.47
CA PHE A 123 9.16 -11.57 21.13
C PHE A 123 10.62 -11.67 20.74
N LEU A 124 10.89 -11.89 19.45
CA LEU A 124 12.26 -12.02 18.97
C LEU A 124 13.08 -10.75 19.23
N GLU A 125 12.42 -9.60 19.13
CA GLU A 125 12.96 -8.27 19.38
C GLU A 125 13.48 -8.11 20.81
N THR A 126 12.87 -8.80 21.79
CA THR A 126 13.25 -8.70 23.21
C THR A 126 14.24 -9.77 23.67
N ILE A 127 14.50 -10.80 22.86
CA ILE A 127 15.51 -11.82 23.15
C ILE A 127 16.90 -11.23 22.92
N ALA A 128 17.81 -11.34 23.89
CA ALA A 128 19.16 -10.81 23.71
C ALA A 128 19.94 -11.65 22.67
N ASP A 129 20.79 -11.01 21.86
CA ASP A 129 21.52 -11.70 20.77
C ASP A 129 22.32 -12.91 21.29
N LYS A 130 22.94 -12.78 22.47
CA LYS A 130 23.72 -13.85 23.11
C LYS A 130 22.92 -15.09 23.51
N GLU A 131 21.59 -15.00 23.57
CA GLU A 131 20.71 -16.14 23.86
C GLU A 131 20.49 -17.02 22.61
N ILE A 132 20.79 -16.50 21.42
CA ILE A 132 20.66 -17.20 20.15
C ILE A 132 22.07 -17.53 19.65
N ALA A 133 22.36 -18.81 19.44
CA ALA A 133 23.66 -19.20 18.89
C ALA A 133 23.80 -18.74 17.42
N LYS A 134 25.03 -18.47 16.99
CA LYS A 134 25.32 -18.19 15.58
C LYS A 134 24.91 -19.37 14.72
N SER A 135 24.19 -19.11 13.63
CA SER A 135 23.50 -20.10 12.81
C SER A 135 24.08 -20.19 11.41
N ASP A 136 24.14 -21.41 10.90
CA ASP A 136 24.38 -21.70 9.47
C ASP A 136 23.12 -21.50 8.64
N LEU A 137 21.96 -21.71 9.26
CA LEU A 137 20.64 -21.59 8.62
C LEU A 137 19.68 -20.87 9.55
N ILE A 138 19.00 -19.85 9.04
CA ILE A 138 17.89 -19.18 9.72
C ILE A 138 16.63 -19.32 8.89
N THR A 139 15.51 -19.67 9.53
CA THR A 139 14.20 -19.70 8.88
C THR A 139 13.20 -18.79 9.57
N ASP A 140 12.36 -18.13 8.78
CA ASP A 140 11.14 -17.46 9.22
C ASP A 140 9.99 -17.96 8.32
N VAL A 141 9.21 -18.91 8.82
CA VAL A 141 8.05 -19.47 8.14
C VAL A 141 6.81 -19.19 8.98
N PHE A 142 6.07 -18.14 8.61
CA PHE A 142 5.02 -17.53 9.45
C PHE A 142 5.55 -17.06 10.81
N GLY A 143 6.76 -16.52 10.83
CA GLY A 143 7.46 -16.07 12.02
C GLY A 143 7.38 -14.56 12.23
N PRO A 144 8.26 -14.03 13.11
CA PRO A 144 8.18 -12.68 13.63
C PRO A 144 8.16 -11.58 12.57
N LEU A 145 8.84 -11.76 11.42
CA LEU A 145 8.90 -10.69 10.41
C LEU A 145 7.51 -10.33 9.86
N ALA A 146 6.60 -11.30 9.77
CA ALA A 146 5.24 -11.09 9.27
C ALA A 146 4.34 -10.30 10.24
N TYR A 147 4.67 -10.31 11.54
CA TYR A 147 3.82 -9.77 12.60
C TYR A 147 4.45 -8.62 13.41
N SER A 148 5.74 -8.35 13.18
CA SER A 148 6.48 -7.33 13.91
C SER A 148 6.14 -5.93 13.41
N GLY A 149 5.82 -5.02 14.35
CA GLY A 149 5.82 -3.57 14.10
C GLY A 149 7.22 -2.97 13.98
N GLN A 150 8.27 -3.76 14.18
CA GLN A 150 9.68 -3.38 14.14
C GLN A 150 10.49 -4.38 13.27
N PRO A 151 10.14 -4.56 11.98
CA PRO A 151 10.76 -5.57 11.12
C PRO A 151 12.28 -5.36 10.96
N HIS A 152 12.76 -4.13 11.09
CA HIS A 152 14.18 -3.82 11.09
C HIS A 152 14.94 -4.47 12.26
N GLN A 153 14.34 -4.56 13.45
CA GLN A 153 14.97 -5.21 14.61
C GLN A 153 14.99 -6.72 14.45
N VAL A 154 13.90 -7.31 13.94
CA VAL A 154 13.83 -8.73 13.59
C VAL A 154 14.92 -9.09 12.58
N MET A 155 15.02 -8.35 11.48
CA MET A 155 16.02 -8.59 10.45
C MET A 155 17.45 -8.36 10.98
N GLN A 156 17.68 -7.33 11.80
CA GLN A 156 18.98 -7.11 12.43
C GLN A 156 19.35 -8.27 13.38
N LYS A 157 18.37 -8.85 14.10
CA LYS A 157 18.57 -10.05 14.93
C LYS A 157 19.02 -11.23 14.09
N TYR A 158 18.40 -11.45 12.91
CA TYR A 158 18.83 -12.51 12.01
C TYR A 158 20.27 -12.30 11.52
N LEU A 159 20.61 -11.09 11.08
CA LEU A 159 21.98 -10.78 10.65
C LEU A 159 22.96 -10.93 11.81
N ASN A 160 22.65 -10.44 13.00
CA ASN A 160 23.50 -10.59 14.17
C ASN A 160 23.74 -12.05 14.53
N ASN A 161 22.80 -12.96 14.23
CA ASN A 161 22.92 -14.38 14.54
C ASN A 161 23.31 -15.27 13.35
N LEU A 162 23.61 -14.69 12.18
CA LEU A 162 24.08 -15.43 11.01
C LEU A 162 25.61 -15.57 11.00
N LYS A 163 26.11 -16.79 10.78
CA LYS A 163 27.53 -17.05 10.46
C LYS A 163 27.91 -16.43 9.10
N PRO A 164 29.20 -16.17 8.79
CA PRO A 164 29.62 -15.54 7.52
C PRO A 164 29.07 -16.20 6.24
N ASP A 165 29.03 -17.54 6.18
CA ASP A 165 28.50 -18.30 5.04
C ASP A 165 27.07 -18.85 5.28
N GLY A 166 26.41 -18.32 6.30
CA GLY A 166 25.05 -18.72 6.65
C GLY A 166 24.03 -18.18 5.67
N GLU A 167 22.86 -18.83 5.64
CA GLU A 167 21.74 -18.44 4.79
C GLU A 167 20.49 -18.21 5.63
N ILE A 168 19.71 -17.19 5.25
CA ILE A 168 18.38 -16.91 5.82
C ILE A 168 17.34 -17.19 4.74
N TYR A 169 16.29 -17.91 5.10
CA TYR A 169 15.12 -18.13 4.24
C TYR A 169 13.86 -17.63 4.94
N ILE A 170 13.13 -16.74 4.27
CA ILE A 170 11.92 -16.12 4.81
C ILE A 170 10.76 -16.36 3.85
N PHE A 171 9.68 -16.93 4.37
CA PHE A 171 8.43 -17.08 3.64
C PHE A 171 7.63 -15.78 3.71
N LEU A 172 7.47 -15.09 2.59
CA LEU A 172 6.81 -13.78 2.48
C LEU A 172 5.31 -13.87 2.15
N GLY A 173 4.74 -15.07 2.21
CA GLY A 173 3.31 -15.33 2.06
C GLY A 173 2.91 -15.92 0.71
N ALA A 174 1.61 -16.20 0.59
CA ALA A 174 0.96 -16.66 -0.63
C ALA A 174 -0.50 -16.19 -0.66
N ARG A 175 -1.09 -16.07 -1.86
CA ARG A 175 -2.50 -15.65 -2.04
C ARG A 175 -2.83 -14.35 -1.29
N HIS A 176 -3.83 -14.39 -0.41
CA HIS A 176 -4.31 -13.27 0.39
C HIS A 176 -3.42 -12.97 1.60
N GLU A 177 -2.45 -13.85 1.91
CA GLU A 177 -1.51 -13.71 3.02
C GLU A 177 -0.14 -13.21 2.56
N LEU A 178 -0.06 -12.65 1.34
CA LEU A 178 1.18 -12.18 0.70
C LEU A 178 1.70 -10.86 1.31
N TYR A 179 2.07 -10.90 2.59
CA TYR A 179 2.51 -9.73 3.34
C TYR A 179 3.79 -9.11 2.77
N GLY A 180 4.63 -9.88 2.07
CA GLY A 180 5.77 -9.36 1.33
C GLY A 180 5.38 -8.33 0.25
N GLU A 181 4.20 -8.48 -0.35
CA GLU A 181 3.65 -7.55 -1.35
C GLU A 181 2.87 -6.42 -0.67
N PHE A 182 2.02 -6.75 0.31
CA PHE A 182 1.06 -5.80 0.89
C PHE A 182 1.68 -4.85 1.89
N ASN A 183 2.69 -5.27 2.66
CA ASN A 183 3.38 -4.39 3.58
C ASN A 183 4.31 -3.47 2.82
N LYS A 184 4.30 -2.18 3.16
CA LYS A 184 5.06 -1.14 2.44
C LYS A 184 6.12 -0.51 3.32
N VAL A 185 7.24 -0.10 2.73
CA VAL A 185 8.29 0.67 3.38
C VAL A 185 8.59 1.91 2.55
N ILE A 186 8.50 3.09 3.17
CA ILE A 186 8.95 4.35 2.59
C ILE A 186 10.43 4.53 2.95
N THR A 187 11.32 4.40 1.96
CA THR A 187 12.78 4.46 2.16
C THR A 187 13.23 5.89 2.50
N ALA A 188 14.48 6.05 2.94
CA ALA A 188 15.08 7.35 3.23
C ALA A 188 15.09 8.30 2.01
N LYS A 189 15.04 7.73 0.79
CA LYS A 189 14.98 8.46 -0.48
C LYS A 189 13.56 8.82 -0.91
N GLY A 190 12.53 8.42 -0.14
CA GLY A 190 11.13 8.62 -0.49
C GLY A 190 10.59 7.64 -1.53
N GLU A 191 11.29 6.52 -1.77
CA GLU A 191 10.75 5.44 -2.59
C GLU A 191 9.80 4.60 -1.74
N VAL A 192 8.65 4.22 -2.30
CA VAL A 192 7.70 3.32 -1.62
C VAL A 192 7.85 1.92 -2.20
N LEU A 193 8.48 1.05 -1.43
CA LEU A 193 8.75 -0.34 -1.77
C LEU A 193 7.76 -1.25 -1.03
N ASN A 194 7.48 -2.43 -1.58
CA ASN A 194 6.92 -3.49 -0.75
C ASN A 194 7.99 -4.10 0.16
N LEU A 195 7.60 -4.84 1.20
CA LEU A 195 8.52 -5.40 2.18
C LEU A 195 9.57 -6.31 1.52
N GLY A 196 9.17 -7.15 0.56
CA GLY A 196 10.09 -8.01 -0.18
C GLY A 196 11.18 -7.22 -0.91
N GLN A 197 10.78 -6.17 -1.64
CA GLN A 197 11.69 -5.26 -2.35
C GLN A 197 12.58 -4.48 -1.39
N TRP A 198 12.05 -4.02 -0.26
CA TRP A 198 12.86 -3.30 0.74
C TRP A 198 13.99 -4.16 1.29
N LEU A 199 13.72 -5.45 1.57
CA LEU A 199 14.76 -6.39 1.99
C LEU A 199 15.89 -6.53 0.96
N GLU A 200 15.59 -6.43 -0.34
CA GLU A 200 16.61 -6.44 -1.41
C GLU A 200 17.51 -5.19 -1.42
N THR A 201 17.09 -4.11 -0.77
CA THR A 201 17.85 -2.84 -0.74
C THR A 201 18.77 -2.69 0.47
N ILE A 202 18.71 -3.62 1.44
CA ILE A 202 19.49 -3.51 2.68
C ILE A 202 21.00 -3.58 2.37
N PRO A 203 21.80 -2.58 2.79
CA PRO A 203 23.24 -2.60 2.57
C PRO A 203 23.93 -3.76 3.33
N GLY A 204 24.95 -4.36 2.70
CA GLY A 204 25.75 -5.42 3.32
C GLY A 204 25.13 -6.82 3.28
N ILE A 205 24.02 -6.99 2.54
CA ILE A 205 23.46 -8.30 2.24
C ILE A 205 23.26 -8.48 0.74
N ARG A 206 23.16 -9.75 0.32
CA ARG A 206 22.59 -10.14 -0.96
C ARG A 206 21.28 -10.84 -0.67
N ALA A 207 20.18 -10.29 -1.19
CA ALA A 207 18.87 -10.90 -1.10
C ALA A 207 18.36 -11.30 -2.49
N GLU A 208 17.66 -12.42 -2.56
CA GLU A 208 17.06 -12.94 -3.78
C GLU A 208 15.58 -13.22 -3.52
N LEU A 209 14.70 -12.36 -4.03
CA LEU A 209 13.26 -12.53 -3.95
C LEU A 209 12.77 -13.49 -5.03
N VAL A 210 12.31 -14.67 -4.62
CA VAL A 210 11.75 -15.70 -5.50
C VAL A 210 10.23 -15.65 -5.47
N LYS A 211 9.63 -15.37 -6.63
CA LYS A 211 8.18 -15.38 -6.85
C LYS A 211 7.79 -16.64 -7.61
N THR A 212 7.21 -17.60 -6.91
CA THR A 212 6.81 -18.88 -7.50
C THR A 212 5.34 -18.83 -7.91
N PRO A 213 5.00 -18.95 -9.20
CA PRO A 213 3.62 -19.10 -9.62
C PRO A 213 3.08 -20.44 -9.12
N LYS A 214 1.86 -20.42 -8.59
CA LYS A 214 1.13 -21.59 -8.10
C LYS A 214 -0.29 -21.56 -8.66
N GLU A 215 -0.89 -22.74 -8.76
CA GLU A 215 -2.28 -22.92 -9.13
C GLU A 215 -2.90 -23.91 -8.14
N ASP A 216 -4.06 -23.56 -7.60
CA ASP A 216 -4.86 -24.43 -6.74
C ASP A 216 -6.33 -24.17 -7.00
N ASP A 217 -7.12 -25.22 -7.19
CA ASP A 217 -8.54 -25.14 -7.57
C ASP A 217 -8.80 -24.19 -8.76
N GLY A 218 -7.90 -24.17 -9.74
CA GLY A 218 -7.96 -23.28 -10.91
C GLY A 218 -7.66 -21.80 -10.62
N THR A 219 -7.36 -21.44 -9.36
CA THR A 219 -6.96 -20.10 -8.97
C THR A 219 -5.43 -19.97 -9.03
N ARG A 220 -4.94 -19.10 -9.91
CA ARG A 220 -3.52 -18.75 -9.99
C ARG A 220 -3.14 -17.71 -8.95
N TYR A 221 -2.04 -17.94 -8.27
CA TYR A 221 -1.48 -17.02 -7.27
C TYR A 221 0.04 -17.09 -7.26
N GLU A 222 0.67 -16.13 -6.59
CA GLU A 222 2.11 -16.15 -6.34
C GLU A 222 2.40 -16.53 -4.90
N MET A 223 3.51 -17.24 -4.72
CA MET A 223 4.12 -17.55 -3.44
C MET A 223 5.48 -16.88 -3.40
N TRP A 224 5.72 -16.02 -2.40
CA TRP A 224 6.97 -15.27 -2.31
C TRP A 224 7.84 -15.85 -1.19
N THR A 225 9.12 -16.04 -1.51
CA THR A 225 10.16 -16.41 -0.56
C THR A 225 11.37 -15.55 -0.84
N ILE A 226 12.13 -15.19 0.18
CA ILE A 226 13.40 -14.49 0.00
C ILE A 226 14.54 -15.26 0.65
N LYS A 227 15.65 -15.39 -0.10
CA LYS A 227 16.91 -15.93 0.38
C LYS A 227 17.86 -14.77 0.66
N ILE A 228 18.51 -14.75 1.82
CA ILE A 228 19.45 -13.70 2.21
C ILE A 228 20.79 -14.31 2.63
N THR A 229 21.88 -13.70 2.17
CA THR A 229 23.26 -13.98 2.59
C THR A 229 23.96 -12.67 2.95
N LYS A 230 24.95 -12.72 3.83
CA LYS A 230 25.77 -11.54 4.13
C LYS A 230 26.80 -11.29 3.03
N THR A 231 27.00 -10.02 2.70
CA THR A 231 28.15 -9.55 1.93
C THR A 231 29.09 -8.70 2.77
N ASP A 232 28.62 -8.23 3.94
CA ASP A 232 29.38 -7.53 4.97
C ASP A 232 29.06 -8.12 6.35
N GLU A 233 30.07 -8.40 7.17
CA GLU A 233 29.88 -8.88 8.55
C GLU A 233 29.13 -7.87 9.43
N ASN A 234 29.28 -6.57 9.12
CA ASN A 234 28.73 -5.45 9.86
C ASN A 234 27.42 -4.90 9.28
N ALA A 235 26.77 -5.65 8.38
CA ALA A 235 25.51 -5.25 7.75
C ALA A 235 24.50 -4.66 8.77
N LYS A 236 23.98 -3.47 8.43
CA LYS A 236 23.01 -2.72 9.25
C LYS A 236 21.70 -2.59 8.51
N VAL A 237 20.62 -2.97 9.18
CA VAL A 237 19.27 -2.80 8.67
C VAL A 237 18.83 -1.36 8.95
N PRO A 238 18.35 -0.60 7.95
CA PRO A 238 17.77 0.72 8.17
C PRO A 238 16.65 0.67 9.20
N ALA A 239 16.70 1.55 10.20
CA ALA A 239 15.64 1.63 11.21
C ALA A 239 14.35 2.14 10.56
N VAL A 240 13.23 1.52 10.91
CA VAL A 240 11.89 1.91 10.42
C VAL A 240 10.92 2.10 11.56
N GLU A 241 10.00 3.05 11.42
CA GLU A 241 8.84 3.23 12.29
C GLU A 241 7.55 2.81 11.58
N MET A 242 6.63 2.20 12.32
CA MET A 242 5.32 1.83 11.79
C MET A 242 4.40 3.05 11.76
N ILE A 243 3.95 3.41 10.56
CA ILE A 243 3.06 4.56 10.32
C ILE A 243 1.62 4.13 10.02
N HIS A 244 1.41 2.87 9.61
CA HIS A 244 0.10 2.29 9.39
C HIS A 244 0.01 0.90 10.01
N PHE A 245 -1.15 0.62 10.58
CA PHE A 245 -1.48 -0.71 11.07
C PHE A 245 -2.94 -1.03 10.78
N LYS A 246 -3.16 -2.14 10.07
CA LYS A 246 -4.47 -2.75 9.89
C LYS A 246 -4.39 -4.21 10.33
N GLU A 247 -5.20 -4.54 11.32
CA GLU A 247 -5.31 -5.88 11.89
C GLU A 247 -5.55 -6.98 10.83
N GLY A 248 -5.00 -8.16 11.09
CA GLY A 248 -5.09 -9.33 10.21
C GLY A 248 -4.11 -10.43 10.59
N ALA A 249 -4.14 -11.53 9.84
CA ALA A 249 -3.24 -12.66 10.00
C ALA A 249 -2.73 -13.12 8.62
N PRO A 250 -1.64 -12.52 8.08
CA PRO A 250 -0.83 -11.45 8.67
C PRO A 250 -1.50 -10.06 8.61
N PRO A 251 -1.10 -9.11 9.48
CA PRO A 251 -1.58 -7.73 9.41
C PRO A 251 -1.02 -6.99 8.20
N VAL A 252 -1.71 -5.94 7.76
CA VAL A 252 -1.21 -5.01 6.74
C VAL A 252 -0.58 -3.81 7.42
N MET A 253 0.70 -3.57 7.15
CA MET A 253 1.51 -2.56 7.81
C MET A 253 2.20 -1.67 6.78
N SER A 254 2.39 -0.40 7.12
CA SER A 254 3.29 0.49 6.38
C SER A 254 4.30 1.09 7.33
N PHE A 255 5.54 1.15 6.86
CA PHE A 255 6.68 1.62 7.61
C PHE A 255 7.33 2.80 6.91
N LYS A 256 8.07 3.61 7.65
CA LYS A 256 8.91 4.69 7.13
C LYS A 256 10.29 4.56 7.75
N GLU A 257 11.34 4.62 6.93
CA GLU A 257 12.70 4.70 7.45
C GLU A 257 12.87 5.95 8.30
N VAL A 258 13.50 5.83 9.47
CA VAL A 258 13.69 6.95 10.40
C VAL A 258 14.54 8.06 9.77
N ALA A 259 15.43 7.71 8.85
CA ALA A 259 16.25 8.65 8.08
C ALA A 259 15.51 9.30 6.89
N ASN A 260 14.22 9.03 6.69
CA ASN A 260 13.41 9.66 5.65
C ASN A 260 13.23 11.15 5.93
N ASN A 261 13.89 11.95 5.09
CA ASN A 261 13.77 13.41 5.09
C ASN A 261 12.75 13.91 4.04
N GLY A 262 11.90 13.02 3.52
CA GLY A 262 11.03 13.26 2.38
C GLY A 262 11.75 13.22 1.02
N LEU A 263 10.99 13.45 -0.04
CA LEU A 263 11.52 13.54 -1.39
C LEU A 263 12.24 14.88 -1.59
N THR A 264 13.51 14.86 -1.97
CA THR A 264 14.29 16.08 -2.19
C THR A 264 14.06 16.73 -3.56
N ASN A 265 13.35 16.05 -4.48
CA ASN A 265 13.20 16.48 -5.87
C ASN A 265 11.74 16.50 -6.36
N HIS A 266 10.87 17.20 -5.64
CA HIS A 266 9.44 17.35 -6.00
C HIS A 266 9.26 17.89 -7.43
N ALA A 267 10.06 18.87 -7.81
CA ALA A 267 9.97 19.50 -9.13
C ALA A 267 10.25 18.51 -10.27
N SER A 268 11.25 17.64 -10.14
CA SER A 268 11.53 16.62 -11.16
C SER A 268 10.44 15.56 -11.24
N LEU A 269 9.83 15.18 -10.11
CA LEU A 269 8.70 14.23 -10.12
C LEU A 269 7.49 14.82 -10.81
N GLN A 270 7.16 16.09 -10.50
CA GLN A 270 6.10 16.85 -11.15
C GLN A 270 6.35 16.97 -12.65
N GLU A 271 7.57 17.32 -13.07
CA GLU A 271 7.92 17.40 -14.48
C GLU A 271 7.84 16.04 -15.18
N LYS A 272 8.30 14.95 -14.54
CA LYS A 272 8.15 13.58 -15.07
C LYS A 272 6.67 13.24 -15.26
N ALA A 273 5.82 13.50 -14.27
CA ALA A 273 4.38 13.26 -14.35
C ALA A 273 3.74 14.08 -15.47
N ARG A 274 4.02 15.39 -15.54
CA ARG A 274 3.54 16.28 -16.62
C ARG A 274 4.02 15.84 -18.00
N ALA A 275 5.27 15.39 -18.14
CA ALA A 275 5.80 14.85 -19.39
C ALA A 275 5.06 13.57 -19.82
N THR A 276 4.84 12.63 -18.91
CA THR A 276 4.07 11.41 -19.19
C THR A 276 2.63 11.74 -19.59
N PHE A 277 1.98 12.69 -18.91
CA PHE A 277 0.64 13.14 -19.27
C PHE A 277 0.63 13.81 -20.64
N ARG A 278 1.54 14.75 -20.92
CA ARG A 278 1.67 15.39 -22.25
C ARG A 278 1.78 14.36 -23.37
N GLU A 279 2.60 13.33 -23.18
CA GLU A 279 2.76 12.27 -24.19
C GLU A 279 1.44 11.52 -24.43
N ARG A 280 0.75 11.11 -23.37
CA ARG A 280 -0.56 10.44 -23.45
C ARG A 280 -1.64 11.32 -24.04
N SER A 281 -1.51 12.62 -23.80
CA SER A 281 -2.49 13.64 -24.14
C SER A 281 -2.50 14.03 -25.61
N LYS A 282 -1.42 13.78 -26.36
CA LYS A 282 -1.31 14.16 -27.79
C LYS A 282 -2.48 13.67 -28.64
N ASN A 283 -2.98 12.47 -28.36
CA ASN A 283 -4.02 11.83 -29.17
C ASN A 283 -5.42 11.95 -28.58
N ILE A 284 -5.58 12.67 -27.46
CA ILE A 284 -6.87 12.75 -26.77
C ILE A 284 -7.83 13.62 -27.57
N THR A 285 -8.94 13.02 -27.98
CA THR A 285 -10.03 13.65 -28.72
C THR A 285 -11.03 14.32 -27.77
N ALA A 286 -11.92 15.15 -28.34
CA ALA A 286 -13.05 15.71 -27.59
C ALA A 286 -13.98 14.61 -27.05
N THR A 287 -14.18 13.52 -27.81
CA THR A 287 -14.96 12.36 -27.35
C THR A 287 -14.33 11.72 -26.12
N GLU A 288 -13.05 11.35 -26.18
CA GLU A 288 -12.37 10.65 -25.09
C GLU A 288 -12.34 11.51 -23.81
N PHE A 289 -12.08 12.81 -23.96
CA PHE A 289 -12.16 13.74 -22.83
C PHE A 289 -13.54 13.77 -22.19
N LEU A 290 -14.61 13.88 -22.99
CA LEU A 290 -15.97 13.87 -22.44
C LEU A 290 -16.26 12.52 -21.78
N ASP A 291 -15.94 11.41 -22.43
CA ASP A 291 -16.23 10.07 -21.93
C ASP A 291 -15.50 9.75 -20.62
N ALA A 292 -14.30 10.32 -20.41
CA ALA A 292 -13.59 10.24 -19.13
C ALA A 292 -14.42 10.78 -17.94
N PHE A 293 -15.44 11.62 -18.19
CA PHE A 293 -16.38 12.15 -17.20
C PHE A 293 -17.83 11.65 -17.37
N ARG A 294 -17.99 10.46 -17.95
CA ARG A 294 -19.27 9.75 -18.04
C ARG A 294 -19.54 8.94 -16.77
N GLY A 295 -20.69 9.16 -16.14
CA GLY A 295 -21.09 8.48 -14.90
C GLY A 295 -22.02 7.29 -15.11
N GLY A 296 -21.86 6.58 -16.22
CA GLY A 296 -22.72 5.48 -16.67
C GLY A 296 -23.29 5.69 -18.07
N GLU A 297 -23.99 4.68 -18.60
CA GLU A 297 -24.37 4.60 -20.01
C GLU A 297 -25.14 5.84 -20.54
N LEU A 298 -26.09 6.38 -19.79
CA LEU A 298 -26.87 7.57 -20.19
C LEU A 298 -26.54 8.82 -19.37
N ARG A 299 -25.78 8.64 -18.29
CA ARG A 299 -25.54 9.69 -17.29
C ARG A 299 -24.22 10.38 -17.58
N HIS A 300 -24.31 11.56 -18.20
CA HIS A 300 -23.14 12.36 -18.53
C HIS A 300 -23.16 13.72 -17.81
N PRO A 301 -22.72 13.78 -16.54
CA PRO A 301 -22.84 14.98 -15.71
C PRO A 301 -22.06 16.15 -16.30
N LEU A 302 -20.86 15.91 -16.85
CA LEU A 302 -20.06 16.98 -17.47
C LEU A 302 -20.77 17.63 -18.67
N ILE A 303 -21.31 16.85 -19.61
CA ILE A 303 -22.08 17.42 -20.75
C ILE A 303 -23.28 18.23 -20.25
N ALA A 304 -23.94 17.79 -19.18
CA ALA A 304 -25.04 18.55 -18.60
C ALA A 304 -24.56 19.91 -18.07
N SER A 305 -23.42 19.96 -17.37
CA SER A 305 -22.82 21.18 -16.85
C SER A 305 -22.38 22.13 -17.97
N ILE A 306 -21.70 21.61 -18.99
CA ILE A 306 -21.24 22.39 -20.15
C ILE A 306 -22.43 23.04 -20.87
N LYS A 307 -23.51 22.29 -21.12
CA LYS A 307 -24.71 22.82 -21.77
C LYS A 307 -25.46 23.87 -20.94
N GLY A 308 -25.27 23.86 -19.62
CA GLY A 308 -25.85 24.84 -18.71
C GLY A 308 -25.08 26.16 -18.65
N LEU A 309 -23.89 26.23 -19.26
CA LEU A 309 -23.07 27.45 -19.28
C LEU A 309 -23.69 28.53 -20.16
N LYS A 310 -23.59 29.77 -19.69
CA LYS A 310 -23.94 31.00 -20.40
C LYS A 310 -22.68 31.69 -20.92
N ARG A 311 -22.87 32.73 -21.75
CA ARG A 311 -21.76 33.46 -22.40
C ARG A 311 -20.82 34.13 -21.40
N GLU A 312 -21.37 34.59 -20.28
CA GLU A 312 -20.64 35.17 -19.16
C GLU A 312 -19.98 34.12 -18.25
N ASP A 313 -20.43 32.86 -18.29
CA ASP A 313 -19.89 31.81 -17.44
C ASP A 313 -18.51 31.36 -17.95
N ARG A 314 -17.55 31.29 -17.03
CA ARG A 314 -16.21 30.81 -17.32
C ARG A 314 -16.09 29.31 -17.11
N TRP A 315 -15.55 28.61 -18.11
CA TRP A 315 -15.07 27.23 -17.99
C TRP A 315 -13.55 27.22 -18.07
N VAL A 316 -12.92 26.79 -16.98
CA VAL A 316 -11.48 26.56 -16.90
C VAL A 316 -11.19 25.07 -17.09
N ASN A 317 -10.26 24.75 -17.96
CA ASN A 317 -9.75 23.39 -18.11
C ASN A 317 -8.27 23.36 -17.68
N SER A 318 -8.01 22.67 -16.58
CA SER A 318 -6.66 22.44 -16.06
C SER A 318 -6.13 21.15 -16.65
N SER A 319 -5.60 21.22 -17.87
CA SER A 319 -4.91 20.12 -18.53
C SER A 319 -4.16 20.60 -19.77
N GLU A 320 -3.18 19.79 -20.18
CA GLU A 320 -2.42 19.99 -21.41
C GLU A 320 -3.28 19.77 -22.67
N VAL A 321 -4.42 19.07 -22.57
CA VAL A 321 -5.31 18.78 -23.71
C VAL A 321 -6.36 19.85 -23.95
N GLY A 322 -6.49 20.84 -23.07
CA GLY A 322 -7.64 21.72 -23.05
C GLY A 322 -7.92 22.40 -24.39
N ALA A 323 -6.89 23.01 -24.99
CA ALA A 323 -7.03 23.71 -26.27
C ALA A 323 -7.47 22.78 -27.42
N GLN A 324 -6.86 21.59 -27.51
CA GLN A 324 -7.18 20.58 -28.52
C GLN A 324 -8.60 20.03 -28.35
N VAL A 325 -8.98 19.68 -27.11
CA VAL A 325 -10.33 19.20 -26.79
C VAL A 325 -11.37 20.25 -27.14
N PHE A 326 -11.16 21.51 -26.79
CA PHE A 326 -12.11 22.57 -27.09
C PHE A 326 -12.23 22.85 -28.59
N ALA A 327 -11.13 22.77 -29.34
CA ALA A 327 -11.15 22.84 -30.80
C ALA A 327 -11.99 21.70 -31.41
N GLY A 328 -11.80 20.46 -30.95
CA GLY A 328 -12.61 19.30 -31.38
C GLY A 328 -14.10 19.45 -31.03
N MET A 329 -14.41 20.02 -29.86
CA MET A 329 -15.79 20.33 -29.49
C MET A 329 -16.42 21.38 -30.42
N LYS A 330 -15.64 22.38 -30.84
CA LYS A 330 -16.09 23.44 -31.75
C LYS A 330 -16.34 22.93 -33.17
N SER A 331 -15.48 22.02 -33.67
CA SER A 331 -15.73 21.32 -34.94
C SER A 331 -16.85 20.28 -34.85
N LYS A 332 -17.36 20.01 -33.63
CA LYS A 332 -18.31 18.94 -33.34
C LYS A 332 -17.80 17.56 -33.77
N ASP A 333 -16.48 17.38 -33.69
CA ASP A 333 -15.80 16.14 -34.01
C ASP A 333 -15.97 15.14 -32.86
N TYR A 334 -17.18 14.57 -32.80
CA TYR A 334 -17.57 13.60 -31.81
C TYR A 334 -17.72 12.23 -32.46
N ASP A 335 -16.72 11.38 -32.27
CA ASP A 335 -16.81 9.98 -32.62
C ASP A 335 -17.22 9.13 -31.40
N TYR A 336 -18.50 8.77 -31.33
CA TYR A 336 -19.01 7.80 -30.35
C TYR A 336 -19.24 6.43 -31.00
N SER A 337 -18.61 6.12 -32.15
CA SER A 337 -18.84 4.88 -32.90
C SER A 337 -18.39 3.62 -32.15
N ASP A 338 -17.52 3.77 -31.14
CA ASP A 338 -17.02 2.65 -30.33
C ASP A 338 -18.14 1.93 -29.57
N THR A 339 -18.51 0.77 -30.09
CA THR A 339 -19.55 -0.10 -29.52
C THR A 339 -19.10 -0.84 -28.27
N SER A 340 -17.80 -0.85 -27.96
CA SER A 340 -17.29 -1.37 -26.70
C SER A 340 -17.61 -0.43 -25.53
N VAL A 341 -17.89 0.85 -25.82
CA VAL A 341 -18.18 1.90 -24.84
C VAL A 341 -19.65 2.31 -24.82
N PHE A 342 -20.34 2.21 -25.96
CA PHE A 342 -21.75 2.59 -26.12
C PHE A 342 -22.55 1.53 -26.88
N VAL A 343 -23.64 1.01 -26.29
CA VAL A 343 -24.46 -0.01 -26.92
C VAL A 343 -25.82 0.55 -27.35
N GLY A 344 -26.13 0.46 -28.64
CA GLY A 344 -27.48 0.74 -29.17
C GLY A 344 -27.96 2.19 -28.99
N LEU A 345 -29.02 2.38 -28.22
CA LEU A 345 -29.70 3.68 -28.08
C LEU A 345 -28.87 4.72 -27.30
N SER A 346 -28.00 4.28 -26.39
CA SER A 346 -27.17 5.17 -25.59
C SER A 346 -26.17 5.95 -26.43
N GLN A 347 -25.58 5.29 -27.42
CA GLN A 347 -24.70 5.90 -28.42
C GLN A 347 -25.36 7.08 -29.14
N LYS A 348 -26.57 6.84 -29.69
CA LYS A 348 -27.35 7.88 -30.39
C LYS A 348 -27.70 9.02 -29.45
N PHE A 349 -28.10 8.70 -28.22
CA PHE A 349 -28.47 9.69 -27.22
C PHE A 349 -27.28 10.57 -26.80
N ILE A 350 -26.12 9.99 -26.54
CA ILE A 350 -24.92 10.74 -26.13
C ILE A 350 -24.39 11.59 -27.28
N ARG A 351 -24.31 11.05 -28.49
CA ARG A 351 -23.96 11.82 -29.69
C ARG A 351 -24.87 13.03 -29.87
N TRP A 352 -26.18 12.84 -29.70
CA TRP A 352 -27.16 13.93 -29.72
C TRP A 352 -26.98 14.94 -28.58
N ARG A 353 -26.60 14.50 -27.38
CA ARG A 353 -26.31 15.41 -26.26
C ARG A 353 -25.06 16.24 -26.50
N ALA A 354 -23.99 15.61 -26.98
CA ALA A 354 -22.71 16.26 -27.29
C ALA A 354 -22.85 17.26 -28.46
N SER A 355 -23.58 16.90 -29.52
CA SER A 355 -23.79 17.79 -30.68
C SER A 355 -24.59 19.07 -30.36
N ARG A 356 -25.29 19.07 -29.22
CA ARG A 356 -26.02 20.22 -28.66
C ARG A 356 -25.17 21.12 -27.76
N ILE A 357 -23.89 20.83 -27.57
CA ILE A 357 -22.96 21.76 -26.93
C ILE A 357 -22.75 22.96 -27.87
N ASN A 358 -22.99 24.16 -27.36
CA ASN A 358 -22.81 25.41 -28.10
C ASN A 358 -21.54 26.10 -27.58
N THR A 359 -20.42 25.87 -28.27
CA THR A 359 -19.11 26.40 -27.89
C THR A 359 -19.00 27.93 -28.01
N ASP A 360 -19.82 28.57 -28.85
CA ASP A 360 -19.82 30.04 -29.02
C ASP A 360 -20.35 30.78 -27.78
N LYS A 361 -21.05 30.07 -26.90
CA LYS A 361 -21.55 30.57 -25.61
C LYS A 361 -20.62 30.27 -24.44
N ILE A 362 -19.43 29.72 -24.68
CA ILE A 362 -18.54 29.28 -23.61
C ILE A 362 -17.33 30.22 -23.55
N ASN A 363 -17.14 30.88 -22.41
CA ASN A 363 -15.88 31.55 -22.11
C ASN A 363 -14.87 30.50 -21.60
N TYR A 364 -14.17 29.88 -22.54
CA TYR A 364 -13.23 28.78 -22.28
C TYR A 364 -11.81 29.28 -22.01
N THR A 365 -11.18 28.79 -20.95
CA THR A 365 -9.80 29.13 -20.60
C THR A 365 -8.99 27.85 -20.35
N PRO A 366 -8.11 27.44 -21.27
CA PRO A 366 -7.15 26.39 -21.00
C PRO A 366 -6.06 26.93 -20.08
N VAL A 367 -5.70 26.15 -19.07
CA VAL A 367 -4.56 26.41 -18.17
C VAL A 367 -3.76 25.12 -18.01
N SER A 368 -2.45 25.21 -18.15
CA SER A 368 -1.51 24.12 -17.87
C SER A 368 -0.99 24.14 -16.43
N ASP A 369 -1.17 25.26 -15.72
CA ASP A 369 -0.76 25.42 -14.33
C ASP A 369 -1.86 26.10 -13.50
N SER A 370 -2.28 25.47 -12.41
CA SER A 370 -3.32 26.03 -11.53
C SER A 370 -2.89 27.31 -10.83
N ALA A 371 -1.59 27.62 -10.75
CA ALA A 371 -1.10 28.88 -10.19
C ALA A 371 -1.64 30.09 -10.95
N LEU A 372 -1.97 29.93 -12.24
CA LEU A 372 -2.59 30.96 -13.07
C LEU A 372 -4.03 31.27 -12.66
N LEU A 373 -4.64 30.46 -11.79
CA LEU A 373 -6.00 30.68 -11.29
C LEU A 373 -6.06 31.60 -10.07
N LYS A 374 -4.91 32.02 -9.51
CA LYS A 374 -4.86 32.86 -8.29
C LYS A 374 -5.74 34.11 -8.36
N ASP A 375 -5.82 34.72 -9.55
CA ASP A 375 -6.57 35.96 -9.80
C ASP A 375 -7.87 35.73 -10.58
N VAL A 376 -8.22 34.46 -10.83
CA VAL A 376 -9.44 34.08 -11.54
C VAL A 376 -10.53 33.76 -10.52
N ARG A 377 -11.64 34.49 -10.59
CA ARG A 377 -12.81 34.29 -9.71
C ARG A 377 -14.05 33.93 -10.52
N ASP A 378 -15.09 33.51 -9.80
CA ASP A 378 -16.42 33.20 -10.33
C ASP A 378 -16.42 32.18 -11.48
N VAL A 379 -15.51 31.20 -11.43
CA VAL A 379 -15.48 30.11 -12.39
C VAL A 379 -16.70 29.22 -12.21
N LYS A 380 -17.42 28.95 -13.29
CA LYS A 380 -18.64 28.13 -13.26
C LYS A 380 -18.33 26.64 -13.38
N LEU A 381 -17.30 26.30 -14.14
CA LEU A 381 -16.88 24.92 -14.37
C LEU A 381 -15.36 24.83 -14.38
N ILE A 382 -14.81 23.90 -13.60
CA ILE A 382 -13.39 23.50 -13.66
C ILE A 382 -13.34 22.04 -14.06
N THR A 383 -12.50 21.68 -15.02
CA THR A 383 -12.24 20.28 -15.40
C THR A 383 -10.74 20.00 -15.32
N ASP A 384 -10.36 18.88 -14.70
CA ASP A 384 -8.98 18.41 -14.59
C ASP A 384 -8.92 16.97 -15.09
N TYR A 385 -8.34 16.78 -16.28
CA TYR A 385 -8.12 15.48 -16.91
C TYR A 385 -6.64 15.36 -17.22
N HIS A 386 -5.93 14.53 -16.43
CA HIS A 386 -4.46 14.47 -16.46
C HIS A 386 -3.80 15.84 -16.21
N GLY A 387 -4.44 16.66 -15.37
CA GLY A 387 -4.03 18.04 -15.10
C GLY A 387 -3.15 18.19 -13.86
N ASP A 388 -3.17 19.41 -13.33
CA ASP A 388 -2.33 19.82 -12.21
C ASP A 388 -2.67 19.08 -10.91
N PHE A 389 -3.93 18.65 -10.73
CA PHE A 389 -4.32 17.86 -9.56
C PHE A 389 -3.59 16.51 -9.50
N MET A 390 -3.37 15.88 -10.66
CA MET A 390 -2.70 14.58 -10.75
C MET A 390 -1.17 14.68 -10.83
N SER A 391 -0.63 15.86 -11.19
CA SER A 391 0.80 16.03 -11.46
C SER A 391 1.56 16.89 -10.45
N SER A 392 0.89 17.73 -9.66
CA SER A 392 1.55 18.68 -8.75
C SER A 392 2.19 18.07 -7.50
N PHE A 393 1.79 16.86 -7.11
CA PHE A 393 2.13 16.28 -5.80
C PHE A 393 1.78 17.17 -4.59
N ALA A 394 0.88 18.14 -4.80
CA ALA A 394 0.31 18.98 -3.76
C ALA A 394 -1.21 19.14 -4.01
N PRO A 395 -1.97 18.03 -3.99
CA PRO A 395 -3.37 18.05 -4.40
C PRO A 395 -4.25 18.91 -3.48
N ASP A 396 -3.85 19.11 -2.22
CA ASP A 396 -4.46 20.05 -1.28
C ASP A 396 -4.34 21.51 -1.74
N ILE A 397 -3.15 21.92 -2.21
CA ILE A 397 -2.90 23.27 -2.73
C ILE A 397 -3.67 23.49 -4.02
N VAL A 398 -3.62 22.54 -4.96
CA VAL A 398 -4.33 22.64 -6.24
C VAL A 398 -5.84 22.70 -6.03
N LEU A 399 -6.39 21.83 -5.18
CA LEU A 399 -7.81 21.87 -4.84
C LEU A 399 -8.21 23.19 -4.17
N GLY A 400 -7.36 23.75 -3.30
CA GLY A 400 -7.55 25.06 -2.70
C GLY A 400 -7.74 26.14 -3.76
N ARG A 401 -6.81 26.21 -4.73
CA ARG A 401 -6.89 27.15 -5.85
C ARG A 401 -8.17 26.97 -6.67
N TYR A 402 -8.57 25.72 -6.94
CA TYR A 402 -9.82 25.44 -7.65
C TYR A 402 -11.05 25.94 -6.89
N LEU A 403 -11.16 25.64 -5.59
CA LEU A 403 -12.30 26.04 -4.76
C LEU A 403 -12.37 27.56 -4.52
N GLU A 404 -11.21 28.20 -4.39
CA GLU A 404 -11.07 29.66 -4.29
C GLU A 404 -11.53 30.38 -5.57
N SER A 405 -11.30 29.78 -6.73
CA SER A 405 -11.68 30.35 -8.03
C SER A 405 -13.14 30.06 -8.38
N LEU A 406 -13.71 28.99 -7.82
CA LEU A 406 -15.04 28.49 -8.14
C LEU A 406 -16.15 29.43 -7.62
N SER A 407 -17.15 29.70 -8.44
CA SER A 407 -18.40 30.36 -8.02
C SER A 407 -19.19 29.48 -7.03
N ASN A 408 -20.10 30.08 -6.25
CA ASN A 408 -20.89 29.34 -5.25
C ASN A 408 -21.77 28.22 -5.83
N LYS A 409 -22.15 28.33 -7.10
CA LYS A 409 -22.90 27.29 -7.84
C LYS A 409 -22.01 26.63 -8.90
N GLY A 410 -20.70 26.75 -8.79
CA GLY A 410 -19.76 26.15 -9.72
C GLY A 410 -19.49 24.70 -9.39
N GLU A 411 -18.88 24.01 -10.34
CA GLU A 411 -18.59 22.59 -10.26
C GLU A 411 -17.15 22.29 -10.71
N ILE A 412 -16.48 21.37 -10.03
CA ILE A 412 -15.16 20.85 -10.41
C ILE A 412 -15.33 19.40 -10.80
N TYR A 413 -14.74 18.98 -11.91
CA TYR A 413 -14.66 17.59 -12.35
C TYR A 413 -13.19 17.17 -12.34
N LEU A 414 -12.83 16.24 -11.44
CA LEU A 414 -11.48 15.72 -11.26
C LEU A 414 -11.41 14.28 -11.74
N TYR A 415 -10.61 14.00 -12.77
CA TYR A 415 -10.32 12.64 -13.16
C TYR A 415 -9.42 11.97 -12.12
N THR A 416 -9.69 10.70 -11.81
CA THR A 416 -8.97 9.96 -10.75
C THR A 416 -8.37 8.65 -11.22
N GLY A 417 -8.34 8.39 -12.53
CA GLY A 417 -7.81 7.15 -13.09
C GLY A 417 -8.79 5.98 -13.03
N LYS A 418 -8.27 4.75 -12.99
CA LYS A 418 -9.07 3.52 -12.88
C LYS A 418 -9.60 3.29 -11.46
N GLU A 419 -10.71 2.56 -11.36
CA GLU A 419 -11.34 2.19 -10.09
C GLU A 419 -10.40 1.32 -9.25
N TYR A 420 -9.76 0.37 -9.93
CA TYR A 420 -8.81 -0.60 -9.39
C TYR A 420 -7.45 -0.41 -10.09
N GLY A 421 -6.63 0.50 -9.58
CA GLY A 421 -5.26 0.67 -10.11
C GLY A 421 -4.99 1.99 -10.82
N GLY A 422 -5.45 3.13 -10.29
CA GLY A 422 -5.20 4.45 -10.85
C GLY A 422 -4.83 5.48 -9.78
N PHE A 423 -4.44 6.69 -10.23
CA PHE A 423 -3.96 7.76 -9.35
C PHE A 423 -4.81 7.97 -8.09
N GLY A 424 -6.14 8.06 -8.21
CA GLY A 424 -7.00 8.31 -7.05
C GLY A 424 -7.24 7.10 -6.15
N SER A 425 -7.07 5.86 -6.66
CA SER A 425 -7.18 4.63 -5.85
C SER A 425 -5.87 4.26 -5.17
N ASP A 426 -4.74 4.48 -5.85
CA ASP A 426 -3.45 3.96 -5.44
C ASP A 426 -2.55 5.03 -4.79
N SER A 427 -2.85 6.32 -5.01
CA SER A 427 -2.27 7.37 -4.16
C SER A 427 -2.91 7.28 -2.78
N MET A 428 -2.08 7.23 -1.75
CA MET A 428 -2.54 7.02 -0.38
C MET A 428 -2.34 8.28 0.46
N VAL A 429 -3.26 8.53 1.37
CA VAL A 429 -3.18 9.58 2.38
C VAL A 429 -3.18 8.94 3.76
N MET A 430 -2.13 9.21 4.53
CA MET A 430 -2.03 8.92 5.95
C MET A 430 -2.64 10.09 6.73
N ARG A 431 -3.68 9.81 7.51
CA ARG A 431 -4.32 10.81 8.35
C ARG A 431 -3.60 10.96 9.68
N LYS A 432 -3.89 12.05 10.40
CA LYS A 432 -3.30 12.32 11.73
C LYS A 432 -3.60 11.25 12.79
N ASP A 433 -4.65 10.45 12.59
CA ASP A 433 -5.02 9.33 13.45
C ASP A 433 -4.35 8.00 13.06
N GLY A 434 -3.44 8.00 12.07
CA GLY A 434 -2.76 6.80 11.56
C GLY A 434 -3.62 5.95 10.61
N THR A 435 -4.83 6.40 10.27
CA THR A 435 -5.64 5.74 9.24
C THR A 435 -5.11 6.06 7.86
N GLN A 436 -5.00 5.03 7.02
CA GLN A 436 -4.59 5.16 5.63
C GLN A 436 -5.82 5.02 4.73
N MET A 437 -5.95 5.90 3.74
CA MET A 437 -7.02 5.80 2.75
C MET A 437 -6.59 6.30 1.37
N PRO A 438 -7.26 5.84 0.30
CA PRO A 438 -7.03 6.38 -1.05
C PRO A 438 -7.32 7.88 -1.13
N LEU A 439 -6.55 8.60 -1.95
CA LEU A 439 -6.71 10.05 -2.16
C LEU A 439 -8.15 10.43 -2.57
N ARG A 440 -8.81 9.61 -3.39
CA ARG A 440 -10.22 9.83 -3.77
C ARG A 440 -11.18 9.77 -2.59
N GLN A 441 -10.89 8.96 -1.58
CA GLN A 441 -11.69 8.86 -0.36
C GLN A 441 -11.42 10.05 0.55
N TRP A 442 -10.16 10.47 0.67
CA TRP A 442 -9.78 11.69 1.40
C TRP A 442 -10.52 12.93 0.88
N LEU A 443 -10.58 13.12 -0.45
CA LEU A 443 -11.33 14.23 -1.07
C LEU A 443 -12.82 14.28 -0.71
N ARG A 444 -13.42 13.12 -0.38
CA ARG A 444 -14.83 13.04 0.03
C ARG A 444 -15.06 13.43 1.49
N GLN A 445 -14.00 13.51 2.29
CA GLN A 445 -14.05 13.84 3.70
C GLN A 445 -13.78 15.33 3.98
N ILE A 446 -13.42 16.12 2.96
CA ILE A 446 -13.13 17.55 3.12
C ILE A 446 -14.41 18.30 3.56
N PRO A 447 -14.40 18.98 4.73
CA PRO A 447 -15.54 19.77 5.19
C PRO A 447 -15.90 20.90 4.21
N GLY A 448 -17.18 21.26 4.14
CA GLY A 448 -17.65 22.40 3.33
C GLY A 448 -17.78 22.14 1.83
N VAL A 449 -17.34 20.98 1.32
CA VAL A 449 -17.56 20.54 -0.06
C VAL A 449 -18.51 19.35 -0.13
N ASN A 450 -19.20 19.21 -1.25
CA ASN A 450 -19.95 18.01 -1.61
C ASN A 450 -19.20 17.31 -2.74
N THR A 451 -18.79 16.06 -2.51
CA THR A 451 -18.00 15.27 -3.45
C THR A 451 -18.77 14.04 -3.86
N SER A 452 -19.15 13.96 -5.14
CA SER A 452 -19.81 12.80 -5.73
C SER A 452 -18.81 11.99 -6.55
N LEU A 453 -18.65 10.71 -6.22
CA LEU A 453 -17.87 9.76 -7.00
C LEU A 453 -18.72 9.16 -8.11
N PHE A 454 -18.18 9.20 -9.31
CA PHE A 454 -18.75 8.58 -10.49
C PHE A 454 -17.82 7.49 -10.98
N ARG A 455 -18.43 6.41 -11.47
CA ARG A 455 -17.74 5.34 -12.18
C ARG A 455 -18.23 5.36 -13.62
N GLY A 456 -17.29 5.30 -14.55
CA GLY A 456 -17.49 5.30 -15.99
C GLY A 456 -16.82 4.09 -16.62
N GLY A 457 -17.28 3.70 -17.81
CA GLY A 457 -16.85 2.47 -18.45
C GLY A 457 -17.69 1.25 -18.04
N TYR A 458 -17.36 0.10 -18.62
CA TYR A 458 -18.02 -1.16 -18.30
C TYR A 458 -17.05 -2.10 -17.58
N HIS A 459 -17.55 -2.82 -16.57
CA HIS A 459 -16.80 -3.85 -15.84
C HIS A 459 -16.03 -4.83 -16.75
N TRP A 460 -16.56 -5.18 -17.93
CA TRP A 460 -15.96 -6.19 -18.82
C TRP A 460 -14.78 -5.70 -19.68
N THR A 461 -14.49 -4.39 -19.75
CA THR A 461 -13.40 -3.86 -20.60
C THR A 461 -12.07 -3.62 -19.85
N GLY A 462 -11.91 -4.17 -18.64
CA GLY A 462 -10.64 -4.12 -17.90
C GLY A 462 -10.52 -2.97 -16.89
N GLY A 463 -11.65 -2.52 -16.34
CA GLY A 463 -11.75 -1.63 -15.18
C GLY A 463 -12.52 -0.34 -15.46
N GLU A 464 -13.46 0.02 -14.57
CA GLU A 464 -14.17 1.30 -14.63
C GLU A 464 -13.19 2.45 -14.37
N TRP A 465 -13.23 3.54 -15.14
CA TRP A 465 -12.54 4.77 -14.72
C TRP A 465 -13.40 5.53 -13.73
N THR A 466 -12.76 6.31 -12.87
CA THR A 466 -13.44 7.10 -11.86
C THR A 466 -13.11 8.57 -11.98
N PHE A 467 -14.10 9.40 -11.66
CA PHE A 467 -13.90 10.82 -11.48
C PHE A 467 -14.76 11.34 -10.33
N LEU A 468 -14.38 12.50 -9.81
CA LEU A 468 -15.08 13.17 -8.74
C LEU A 468 -15.72 14.44 -9.27
N LYS A 469 -16.98 14.67 -8.93
CA LYS A 469 -17.61 15.98 -9.03
C LYS A 469 -17.58 16.64 -7.66
N VAL A 470 -16.94 17.81 -7.56
CA VAL A 470 -16.86 18.60 -6.33
C VAL A 470 -17.68 19.87 -6.51
N THR A 471 -18.54 20.17 -5.53
CA THR A 471 -19.29 21.43 -5.46
C THR A 471 -19.16 22.04 -4.08
N ILE A 472 -19.29 23.37 -3.97
CA ILE A 472 -19.25 24.04 -2.67
C ILE A 472 -20.60 23.81 -1.95
N LYS A 473 -20.54 23.23 -0.75
CA LYS A 473 -21.70 23.09 0.14
C LYS A 473 -21.82 24.30 1.07
N ASP A 474 -20.70 24.70 1.67
CA ASP A 474 -20.60 25.82 2.61
C ASP A 474 -19.17 26.35 2.59
N ARG A 475 -18.95 27.49 1.94
CA ARG A 475 -17.62 28.08 1.73
C ARG A 475 -16.90 28.37 3.05
N ASN A 476 -17.64 28.78 4.08
CA ASN A 476 -17.07 29.13 5.38
C ASN A 476 -16.61 27.90 6.18
N LYS A 477 -17.04 26.70 5.77
CA LYS A 477 -16.62 25.43 6.37
C LYS A 477 -15.53 24.72 5.59
N ILE A 478 -15.10 25.25 4.45
CA ILE A 478 -14.03 24.63 3.66
C ILE A 478 -12.73 24.68 4.45
N LYS A 479 -12.24 23.50 4.81
CA LYS A 479 -10.96 23.29 5.49
C LYS A 479 -10.26 22.13 4.82
N ILE A 480 -9.34 22.42 3.91
CA ILE A 480 -8.56 21.39 3.22
C ILE A 480 -7.37 21.03 4.14
N PRO A 481 -7.26 19.79 4.64
CA PRO A 481 -6.07 19.36 5.36
C PRO A 481 -4.83 19.54 4.50
N LYS A 482 -3.74 20.03 5.10
CA LYS A 482 -2.47 20.15 4.38
C LYS A 482 -1.86 18.77 4.19
N LEU A 483 -1.31 18.51 3.02
CA LEU A 483 -0.68 17.24 2.69
C LEU A 483 0.83 17.44 2.51
N LYS A 484 1.60 16.56 3.14
CA LYS A 484 3.04 16.43 2.95
C LYS A 484 3.31 15.18 2.12
N LEU A 485 4.06 15.31 1.04
CA LEU A 485 4.51 14.16 0.26
C LEU A 485 5.58 13.38 1.06
N MET A 486 5.31 12.10 1.31
CA MET A 486 6.20 11.20 2.07
C MET A 486 7.07 10.36 1.15
N GLY A 487 6.50 9.94 0.01
CA GLY A 487 7.20 9.14 -0.98
C GLY A 487 6.34 8.84 -2.20
N THR A 488 6.90 8.14 -3.17
CA THR A 488 6.20 7.69 -4.38
C THR A 488 6.55 6.23 -4.71
N THR A 489 5.58 5.52 -5.27
CA THR A 489 5.84 4.27 -6.03
C THR A 489 5.51 4.49 -7.50
N GLU A 490 5.88 3.56 -8.38
CA GLU A 490 5.50 3.61 -9.79
C GLU A 490 4.24 2.77 -10.02
N GLY A 491 3.21 3.39 -10.58
CA GLY A 491 1.97 2.72 -10.97
C GLY A 491 2.18 1.81 -12.18
N LYS A 492 1.20 0.94 -12.44
CA LYS A 492 1.21 0.04 -13.62
C LYS A 492 1.32 0.78 -14.94
N ASP A 493 0.94 2.04 -14.94
CA ASP A 493 0.98 2.93 -16.08
C ASP A 493 2.22 3.86 -16.02
N GLY A 494 3.25 3.55 -15.23
CA GLY A 494 4.47 4.35 -15.16
C GLY A 494 4.27 5.75 -14.55
N LEU A 495 3.08 6.02 -13.98
CA LEU A 495 2.84 7.26 -13.25
C LEU A 495 3.34 7.13 -11.81
N PRO A 496 4.00 8.15 -11.28
CA PRO A 496 4.32 8.21 -9.86
C PRO A 496 3.03 8.30 -9.04
N LEU A 497 2.87 7.34 -8.13
CA LEU A 497 1.76 7.24 -7.18
C LEU A 497 2.21 7.73 -5.80
N PRO A 498 1.77 8.93 -5.39
CA PRO A 498 2.20 9.52 -4.13
C PRO A 498 1.60 8.87 -2.89
N PHE A 499 2.41 8.88 -1.84
CA PHE A 499 2.00 8.62 -0.48
C PHE A 499 2.11 9.93 0.31
N PHE A 500 1.00 10.39 0.88
CA PHE A 500 0.89 11.65 1.61
C PHE A 500 0.69 11.44 3.11
N GLU A 501 1.05 12.44 3.90
CA GLU A 501 0.74 12.58 5.33
C GLU A 501 -0.03 13.88 5.56
N GLU A 502 -1.14 13.82 6.31
CA GLU A 502 -1.85 15.02 6.78
C GLU A 502 -1.07 15.71 7.91
N ILE A 503 -0.72 16.99 7.73
CA ILE A 503 0.06 17.78 8.71
C ILE A 503 -0.74 18.84 9.45
#